data_AF-A0A2I0N5K9-F1
#
_entry.id   AF-A0A2I0N5K9-F1
#
_cell.length_a   1.000
_cell.length_b   1.000
_cell.length_c   1.000
_cell.angle_alpha   90.00
_cell.angle_beta   90.00
_cell.angle_gamma   90.00
#
_symmetry.space_group_name_H-M   'P 1'
#
loop_
_entity.id
_entity.type
_entity.pdbx_description
1 polymer ?
#
loop_
_entity_poly.entity_id
_entity_poly.type
_entity_poly.pdbx_seq_one_letter_code
_entity_poly.pdbx_strand_id
1 'polypeptide(L)'
;MREEFGIRESRFGIRDLGLGIRESRNGRRARASVRRDRSAVSSVVGFILSFALSALILIVSMFSFTSMQESVYARSAEMELKDLGNRVVAGISESIEVRRNFPNATYSRTISLPAEIKGHQYYVEATGDRVYVNSTDGKIRIASTTYKASAENVFIFGRIYSSSMYLIVSMDAGRVEIRSG
;
A
#
# COMPACT_ATOMS: atom_id res chain seq x y z
N MET A 1 14.15 -81.34 65.16
CA MET A 1 14.62 -82.52 64.40
C MET A 1 15.11 -82.00 63.06
N ARG A 2 16.43 -81.89 62.87
CA ARG A 2 17.30 -82.85 62.15
C ARG A 2 16.92 -82.92 60.66
N GLU A 3 17.68 -82.23 59.81
CA GLU A 3 18.81 -82.77 59.00
C GLU A 3 18.30 -83.59 57.81
N GLU A 4 18.39 -83.00 56.61
CA GLU A 4 19.46 -83.14 55.61
C GLU A 4 19.18 -84.28 54.63
N PHE A 5 19.13 -83.94 53.34
CA PHE A 5 19.63 -84.81 52.28
C PHE A 5 20.33 -83.93 51.24
N GLY A 6 21.67 -83.98 51.23
CA GLY A 6 22.51 -83.70 50.06
C GLY A 6 22.27 -84.79 49.00
N ILE A 7 22.87 -84.78 47.80
CA ILE A 7 24.29 -84.69 47.41
C ILE A 7 24.20 -84.70 45.85
N ARG A 8 24.94 -83.98 44.98
CA ARG A 8 26.35 -84.19 44.57
C ARG A 8 26.58 -83.40 43.27
N GLU A 9 27.48 -82.41 43.26
CA GLU A 9 28.08 -81.93 42.01
C GLU A 9 29.52 -82.45 41.94
N SER A 10 29.77 -83.33 40.96
CA SER A 10 31.11 -83.81 40.64
C SER A 10 31.72 -82.96 39.54
N ARG A 11 32.90 -82.44 39.86
CA ARG A 11 33.88 -81.69 39.04
C ARG A 11 34.13 -82.34 37.68
N PHE A 12 34.46 -81.52 36.68
CA PHE A 12 35.68 -81.74 35.90
C PHE A 12 36.19 -80.42 35.31
N GLY A 13 37.44 -80.09 35.61
CA GLY A 13 38.17 -78.98 35.02
C GLY A 13 39.09 -79.47 33.90
N ILE A 14 39.33 -78.61 32.91
CA ILE A 14 40.49 -78.70 32.03
C ILE A 14 41.26 -77.39 32.20
N ARG A 15 42.50 -77.52 32.69
CA ARG A 15 43.53 -76.49 32.65
C ARG A 15 44.14 -76.50 31.26
N ASP A 16 44.35 -75.33 30.65
CA ASP A 16 45.69 -75.03 30.14
C ASP A 16 45.98 -73.53 30.08
N LEU A 17 47.22 -73.19 30.40
CA LEU A 17 47.81 -71.86 30.42
C LEU A 17 48.31 -71.51 29.03
N GLY A 18 47.83 -70.41 28.44
CA GLY A 18 48.30 -69.90 27.16
C GLY A 18 48.24 -68.39 27.09
N LEU A 19 49.37 -67.76 27.45
CA LEU A 19 49.97 -66.53 26.90
C LEU A 19 49.05 -65.40 26.41
N GLY A 20 49.29 -64.21 26.95
CA GLY A 20 48.49 -63.02 26.72
C GLY A 20 48.48 -62.50 25.28
N ILE A 21 47.35 -61.90 24.93
CA ILE A 21 47.28 -60.77 24.01
C ILE A 21 46.40 -59.71 24.67
N ARG A 22 47.09 -58.69 25.18
CA ARG A 22 46.52 -57.40 25.55
C ARG A 22 46.29 -56.63 24.25
N GLU A 23 45.10 -56.71 23.66
CA GLU A 23 44.74 -55.80 22.56
C GLU A 23 43.38 -55.12 22.74
N SER A 24 43.50 -53.81 22.95
CA SER A 24 42.66 -52.75 22.43
C SER A 24 41.18 -52.71 22.84
N ARG A 25 40.97 -52.19 24.05
CA ARG A 25 39.80 -51.35 24.38
C ARG A 25 39.88 -50.03 23.61
N ASN A 26 39.77 -50.05 22.28
CA ASN A 26 39.66 -48.81 21.51
C ASN A 26 38.86 -49.02 20.22
N GLY A 27 37.59 -48.59 20.22
CA GLY A 27 36.78 -48.69 19.01
C GLY A 27 35.33 -48.23 19.08
N ARG A 28 34.82 -47.75 20.23
CA ARG A 28 33.39 -47.34 20.35
C ARG A 28 33.14 -46.01 21.06
N ARG A 29 34.06 -45.04 20.99
CA ARG A 29 33.83 -43.68 21.53
C ARG A 29 33.81 -42.55 20.50
N ALA A 30 34.06 -42.81 19.21
CA ALA A 30 34.07 -41.76 18.18
C ALA A 30 32.74 -41.54 17.44
N ARG A 31 31.73 -42.41 17.60
CA ARG A 31 30.48 -42.33 16.80
C ARG A 31 29.38 -41.42 17.38
N ALA A 32 29.44 -41.09 18.68
CA ALA A 32 28.40 -40.29 19.33
C ALA A 32 28.67 -38.77 19.27
N SER A 33 29.93 -38.34 19.27
CA SER A 33 30.30 -36.92 19.18
C SER A 33 29.97 -36.32 17.80
N VAL A 34 30.29 -37.03 16.71
CA VAL A 34 30.04 -36.56 15.33
C VAL A 34 28.56 -36.34 15.01
N ARG A 35 27.65 -37.14 15.60
CA ARG A 35 26.20 -36.95 15.42
C ARG A 35 25.66 -35.74 16.19
N ARG A 36 26.19 -35.42 17.36
CA ARG A 36 25.82 -34.21 18.11
C ARG A 36 26.28 -32.94 17.40
N ASP A 37 27.49 -32.94 16.83
CA ASP A 37 28.00 -31.78 16.10
C ASP A 37 27.17 -31.46 14.85
N ARG A 38 26.74 -32.47 14.08
CA ARG A 38 25.85 -32.23 12.92
C ARG A 38 24.47 -31.70 13.32
N SER A 39 23.94 -32.11 14.48
CA SER A 39 22.67 -31.61 15.00
C SER A 39 22.77 -30.17 15.51
N ALA A 40 23.90 -29.82 16.15
CA ALA A 40 24.17 -28.45 16.56
C ALA A 40 24.29 -27.54 15.33
N VAL A 41 25.06 -27.96 14.32
CA VAL A 41 25.19 -27.24 13.05
C VAL A 41 23.83 -27.09 12.34
N SER A 42 23.00 -28.13 12.28
CA SER A 42 21.69 -28.03 11.63
C SER A 42 20.72 -27.09 12.36
N SER A 43 20.79 -27.03 13.69
CA SER A 43 19.96 -26.10 14.47
C SER A 43 20.34 -24.64 14.19
N VAL A 44 21.64 -24.34 14.18
CA VAL A 44 22.15 -23.00 13.87
C VAL A 44 21.82 -22.60 12.43
N VAL A 45 22.02 -23.52 11.47
CA VAL A 45 21.64 -23.29 10.06
C VAL A 45 20.13 -23.08 9.92
N GLY A 46 19.31 -23.83 10.66
CA GLY A 46 17.86 -23.67 10.69
C GLY A 46 17.43 -22.30 11.22
N PHE A 47 18.08 -21.79 12.28
CA PHE A 47 17.84 -20.44 12.80
C PHE A 47 18.27 -19.35 11.84
N ILE A 48 19.42 -19.49 11.18
CA ILE A 48 19.87 -18.54 10.17
C ILE A 48 18.90 -18.50 8.99
N LEU A 49 18.44 -19.66 8.54
CA LEU A 49 17.49 -19.76 7.45
C LEU A 49 16.12 -19.18 7.80
N SER A 50 15.59 -19.48 8.99
CA SER A 50 14.30 -18.94 9.43
C SER A 50 14.36 -17.43 9.66
N PHE A 51 15.49 -16.93 10.17
CA PHE A 51 15.74 -15.50 10.28
C PHE A 51 15.80 -14.83 8.91
N ALA A 52 16.53 -15.41 7.95
CA ALA A 52 16.61 -14.90 6.58
C ALA A 52 15.24 -14.90 5.88
N LEU A 53 14.46 -15.96 6.05
CA LEU A 53 13.10 -16.06 5.50
C LEU A 53 12.18 -14.99 6.09
N SER A 54 12.26 -14.76 7.41
CA SER A 54 11.49 -13.73 8.10
C SER A 54 11.87 -12.33 7.62
N ALA A 55 13.17 -12.07 7.45
CA ALA A 55 13.67 -10.80 6.91
C ALA A 55 13.18 -10.55 5.48
N LEU A 56 13.17 -11.58 4.62
CA LEU A 56 12.66 -11.47 3.25
C LEU A 56 11.16 -11.15 3.22
N ILE A 57 10.35 -11.82 4.05
CA ILE A 57 8.91 -11.54 4.15
C ILE A 57 8.69 -10.08 4.57
N LEU A 58 9.48 -9.58 5.53
CA LEU A 58 9.38 -8.20 5.98
C LEU A 58 9.71 -7.22 4.85
N ILE A 59 10.77 -7.45 4.09
CA ILE A 59 11.15 -6.62 2.93
C ILE A 59 10.02 -6.59 1.89
N VAL A 60 9.46 -7.75 1.54
CA VAL A 60 8.34 -7.84 0.60
C VAL A 60 7.12 -7.08 1.13
N SER A 61 6.81 -7.21 2.42
CA SER A 61 5.67 -6.51 3.04
C SER A 61 5.85 -4.98 3.01
N MET A 62 7.06 -4.48 3.26
CA MET A 62 7.35 -3.05 3.17
C MET A 62 7.17 -2.55 1.74
N PHE A 63 7.64 -3.29 0.74
CA PHE A 63 7.48 -2.92 -0.66
C PHE A 63 6.01 -2.91 -1.10
N SER A 64 5.22 -3.90 -0.67
CA SER A 64 3.78 -3.90 -0.91
C SER A 64 3.09 -2.72 -0.24
N PHE A 65 3.50 -2.35 0.98
CA PHE A 65 2.93 -1.21 1.70
C PHE A 65 3.21 0.11 0.98
N THR A 66 4.44 0.35 0.51
CA THR A 66 4.76 1.59 -0.22
C THR A 66 3.95 1.71 -1.51
N SER A 67 3.75 0.60 -2.23
CA SER A 67 2.91 0.58 -3.43
C SER A 67 1.43 0.85 -3.12
N MET A 68 0.90 0.25 -2.05
CA MET A 68 -0.46 0.54 -1.61
C MET A 68 -0.64 1.99 -1.20
N GLN A 69 0.34 2.57 -0.50
CA GLN A 69 0.30 3.95 -0.05
C GLN A 69 0.18 4.94 -1.22
N GLU A 70 0.98 4.74 -2.28
CA GLU A 70 0.90 5.56 -3.51
C GLU A 70 -0.49 5.50 -4.15
N SER A 71 -1.09 4.30 -4.22
CA SER A 71 -2.44 4.13 -4.78
C SER A 71 -3.53 4.85 -3.96
N VAL A 72 -3.38 4.89 -2.62
CA VAL A 72 -4.30 5.61 -1.73
C VAL A 72 -4.15 7.12 -1.90
N TYR A 73 -2.91 7.62 -2.03
CA TYR A 73 -2.67 9.03 -2.32
C TYR A 73 -3.28 9.46 -3.64
N ALA A 74 -3.11 8.67 -4.71
CA ALA A 74 -3.70 8.95 -6.02
C ALA A 74 -5.24 9.00 -5.95
N ARG A 75 -5.88 8.04 -5.27
CA ARG A 75 -7.33 8.02 -5.06
C ARG A 75 -7.83 9.23 -4.26
N SER A 76 -7.09 9.63 -3.22
CA SER A 76 -7.44 10.82 -2.43
C SER A 76 -7.33 12.10 -3.26
N ALA A 77 -6.28 12.25 -4.07
CA ALA A 77 -6.13 13.38 -4.98
C ALA A 77 -7.28 13.43 -6.00
N GLU A 78 -7.66 12.27 -6.55
CA GLU A 78 -8.79 12.16 -7.47
C GLU A 78 -10.12 12.60 -6.83
N MET A 79 -10.37 12.18 -5.58
CA MET A 79 -11.56 12.59 -4.83
C MET A 79 -11.58 14.10 -4.56
N GLU A 80 -10.45 14.70 -4.19
CA GLU A 80 -10.34 16.15 -3.95
C GLU A 80 -10.55 16.94 -5.26
N LEU A 81 -9.96 16.50 -6.38
CA LEU A 81 -10.16 17.11 -7.70
C LEU A 81 -11.62 17.01 -8.17
N LYS A 82 -12.27 15.87 -7.89
CA LYS A 82 -13.69 15.66 -8.22
C LYS A 82 -14.60 16.54 -7.38
N ASP A 83 -14.36 16.67 -6.08
CA ASP A 83 -15.09 17.60 -5.22
C ASP A 83 -14.95 19.04 -5.73
N LEU A 84 -13.72 19.46 -6.06
CA LEU A 84 -13.46 20.78 -6.62
C LEU A 84 -14.23 21.00 -7.93
N GLY A 85 -14.17 20.05 -8.87
CA GLY A 85 -14.93 20.11 -10.12
C GLY A 85 -16.43 20.24 -9.88
N ASN A 86 -16.97 19.49 -8.92
CA ASN A 86 -18.38 19.56 -8.55
C ASN A 86 -18.76 20.92 -7.93
N ARG A 87 -17.90 21.52 -7.12
CA ARG A 87 -18.12 22.87 -6.56
C ARG A 87 -18.17 23.93 -7.66
N VAL A 88 -17.29 23.84 -8.66
CA VAL A 88 -17.30 24.74 -9.82
C VAL A 88 -18.57 24.54 -10.65
N VAL A 89 -18.93 23.29 -10.95
CA VAL A 89 -20.19 22.97 -11.65
C VAL A 89 -21.41 23.51 -10.89
N ALA A 90 -21.45 23.36 -9.57
CA ALA A 90 -22.55 23.90 -8.76
C ALA A 90 -22.66 25.43 -8.87
N GLY A 91 -21.53 26.15 -8.82
CA GLY A 91 -21.53 27.61 -9.01
C GLY A 91 -21.99 28.04 -10.41
N ILE A 92 -21.63 27.28 -11.44
CA ILE A 92 -22.10 27.53 -12.81
C ILE A 92 -23.60 27.24 -12.92
N SER A 93 -24.08 26.09 -12.44
CA SER A 93 -25.51 25.74 -12.45
C SER A 93 -26.36 26.78 -11.72
N GLU A 94 -25.91 27.23 -10.55
CA GLU A 94 -26.58 28.26 -9.78
C GLU A 94 -26.64 29.59 -10.55
N SER A 95 -25.55 29.98 -11.24
CA SER A 95 -25.56 31.19 -12.08
C SER A 95 -26.62 31.12 -13.21
N ILE A 96 -26.77 29.94 -13.83
CA ILE A 96 -27.76 29.69 -14.88
C ILE A 96 -29.19 29.76 -14.31
N GLU A 97 -29.42 29.16 -13.14
CA GLU A 97 -30.71 29.22 -12.43
C GLU A 97 -31.09 30.65 -12.03
N VAL A 98 -30.14 31.42 -11.50
CA VAL A 98 -30.35 32.83 -11.15
C VAL A 98 -30.75 33.63 -12.38
N ARG A 99 -30.10 33.44 -13.54
CA ARG A 99 -30.53 34.11 -14.77
C ARG A 99 -31.95 33.74 -15.18
N ARG A 100 -32.32 32.45 -15.11
CA ARG A 100 -33.67 32.01 -15.48
C ARG A 100 -34.76 32.71 -14.65
N ASN A 101 -34.51 32.88 -13.35
CA ASN A 101 -35.44 33.55 -12.45
C ASN A 101 -35.33 35.08 -12.53
N PHE A 102 -34.15 35.61 -12.86
CA PHE A 102 -33.83 37.04 -12.90
C PHE A 102 -32.97 37.38 -14.12
N PRO A 103 -33.57 37.68 -15.28
CA PRO A 103 -32.86 37.86 -16.56
C PRO A 103 -31.81 38.98 -16.57
N ASN A 104 -31.96 39.98 -15.70
CA ASN A 104 -31.10 41.15 -15.61
C ASN A 104 -30.17 41.13 -14.38
N ALA A 105 -30.13 40.02 -13.63
CA ALA A 105 -29.28 39.92 -12.45
C ALA A 105 -27.84 39.54 -12.83
N THR A 106 -26.87 40.27 -12.29
CA THR A 106 -25.46 39.87 -12.32
C THR A 106 -25.21 38.89 -11.19
N TYR A 107 -24.56 37.76 -11.51
CA TYR A 107 -24.17 36.76 -10.53
C TYR A 107 -22.65 36.66 -10.44
N SER A 108 -22.11 36.64 -9.22
CA SER A 108 -20.69 36.40 -8.97
C SER A 108 -20.53 35.48 -7.77
N ARG A 109 -19.79 34.38 -7.94
CA ARG A 109 -19.44 33.46 -6.86
C ARG A 109 -17.94 33.24 -6.83
N THR A 110 -17.37 33.41 -5.64
CA THR A 110 -15.96 33.09 -5.39
C THR A 110 -15.86 31.68 -4.85
N ILE A 111 -14.99 30.87 -5.44
CA ILE A 111 -14.68 29.50 -5.04
C ILE A 111 -13.20 29.47 -4.65
N SER A 112 -12.91 29.05 -3.42
CA SER A 112 -11.55 28.84 -2.94
C SER A 112 -10.88 27.69 -3.69
N LEU A 113 -9.71 27.94 -4.27
CA LEU A 113 -8.85 26.94 -4.87
C LEU A 113 -7.73 26.57 -3.88
N PRO A 114 -7.55 25.29 -3.51
CA PRO A 114 -6.32 24.88 -2.85
C PRO A 114 -5.11 25.20 -3.74
N ALA A 115 -4.02 25.67 -3.14
CA ALA A 115 -2.80 25.99 -3.89
C ALA A 115 -2.20 24.74 -4.56
N GLU A 116 -2.34 23.58 -3.91
CA GLU A 116 -1.87 22.29 -4.40
C GLU A 116 -2.80 21.18 -3.91
N ILE A 117 -2.94 20.12 -4.71
CA ILE A 117 -3.63 18.89 -4.30
C ILE A 117 -2.58 17.79 -4.20
N LYS A 118 -2.31 17.36 -2.96
CA LYS A 118 -1.26 16.36 -2.63
C LYS A 118 0.13 16.69 -3.21
N GLY A 119 0.50 17.96 -3.25
CA GLY A 119 1.80 18.42 -3.77
C GLY A 119 1.86 18.58 -5.29
N HIS A 120 0.72 18.43 -5.98
CA HIS A 120 0.63 18.62 -7.42
C HIS A 120 -0.16 19.88 -7.76
N GLN A 121 0.41 20.68 -8.67
CA GLN A 121 -0.32 21.79 -9.28
C GLN A 121 -1.36 21.27 -10.26
N TYR A 122 -2.45 22.00 -10.37
CA TYR A 122 -3.55 21.67 -11.27
C TYR A 122 -4.12 22.93 -11.92
N TYR A 123 -4.94 22.72 -12.95
CA TYR A 123 -5.71 23.77 -13.60
C TYR A 123 -7.16 23.33 -13.80
N VAL A 124 -8.05 24.31 -13.77
CA VAL A 124 -9.48 24.16 -14.05
C VAL A 124 -9.75 24.82 -15.40
N GLU A 125 -10.40 24.11 -16.30
CA GLU A 125 -10.83 24.61 -17.60
C GLU A 125 -12.31 24.32 -17.78
N ALA A 126 -13.10 25.33 -18.09
CA ALA A 126 -14.51 25.15 -18.42
C ALA A 126 -14.75 25.50 -19.88
N THR A 127 -15.32 24.54 -20.61
CA THR A 127 -15.57 24.65 -22.04
C THR A 127 -16.91 23.99 -22.37
N GLY A 128 -17.88 24.81 -22.80
CA GLY A 128 -19.22 24.33 -23.17
C GLY A 128 -19.93 23.67 -21.99
N ASP A 129 -20.32 22.40 -22.14
CA ASP A 129 -21.08 21.65 -21.12
C ASP A 129 -20.20 20.89 -20.10
N ARG A 130 -18.90 21.17 -20.05
CA ARG A 130 -17.97 20.43 -19.20
C ARG A 130 -16.97 21.34 -18.49
N VAL A 131 -16.70 21.00 -17.24
CA VAL A 131 -15.58 21.51 -16.45
C VAL A 131 -14.56 20.39 -16.33
N TYR A 132 -13.34 20.68 -16.76
CA TYR A 132 -12.18 19.83 -16.65
C TYR A 132 -11.31 20.34 -15.49
N VAL A 133 -10.93 19.43 -14.60
CA VAL A 133 -9.92 19.67 -13.58
C VAL A 133 -8.79 18.69 -13.86
N ASN A 134 -7.67 19.24 -14.33
CA ASN A 134 -6.53 18.44 -14.76
C ASN A 134 -5.33 18.80 -13.90
N SER A 135 -4.62 17.78 -13.44
CA SER A 135 -3.29 17.97 -12.87
C SER A 135 -2.32 18.42 -13.96
N THR A 136 -1.40 19.34 -13.63
CA THR A 136 -0.41 19.89 -14.58
C THR A 136 0.53 18.81 -15.11
N ASP A 137 0.73 17.73 -14.35
CA ASP A 137 1.50 16.56 -14.77
C ASP A 137 0.75 15.64 -15.75
N GLY A 138 -0.52 15.93 -16.04
CA GLY A 138 -1.37 15.18 -16.96
C GLY A 138 -1.81 13.80 -16.47
N LYS A 139 -1.43 13.40 -15.24
CA LYS A 139 -1.74 12.06 -14.71
C LYS A 139 -3.19 11.91 -14.26
N ILE A 140 -3.78 13.00 -13.75
CA ILE A 140 -5.15 13.00 -13.24
C ILE A 140 -5.98 13.97 -14.07
N ARG A 141 -7.06 13.44 -14.67
CA ARG A 141 -8.01 14.18 -15.49
C ARG A 141 -9.41 13.88 -15.02
N ILE A 142 -10.09 14.89 -14.48
CA ILE A 142 -11.48 14.77 -14.04
C ILE A 142 -12.33 15.70 -14.88
N ALA A 143 -13.42 15.17 -15.41
CA ALA A 143 -14.43 15.95 -16.10
C ALA A 143 -15.74 15.86 -15.32
N SER A 144 -16.30 17.01 -14.97
CA SER A 144 -17.65 17.14 -14.45
C SER A 144 -18.52 17.82 -15.49
N THR A 145 -19.70 17.25 -15.75
CA THR A 145 -20.66 17.83 -16.70
C THR A 145 -21.42 18.97 -16.04
N THR A 146 -21.45 20.14 -16.67
CA THR A 146 -22.35 21.22 -16.28
C THR A 146 -23.77 20.91 -16.75
N TYR A 147 -24.74 21.60 -16.15
CA TYR A 147 -26.15 21.44 -16.49
C TYR A 147 -26.45 22.01 -17.88
N LYS A 148 -26.35 21.18 -18.93
CA LYS A 148 -26.76 21.42 -20.33
C LYS A 148 -26.76 22.92 -20.75
N ALA A 149 -25.66 23.63 -20.52
CA ALA A 149 -25.55 25.06 -20.76
C ALA A 149 -25.67 25.40 -22.25
N SER A 150 -25.25 24.49 -23.13
CA SER A 150 -25.44 24.58 -24.57
C SER A 150 -26.92 24.60 -24.98
N ALA A 151 -27.82 23.99 -24.20
CA ALA A 151 -29.26 24.04 -24.46
C ALA A 151 -29.88 25.41 -24.09
N GLU A 152 -29.16 26.22 -23.33
CA GLU A 152 -29.61 27.51 -22.77
C GLU A 152 -29.02 28.73 -23.49
N ASN A 153 -28.26 28.52 -24.59
CA ASN A 153 -27.41 29.51 -25.27
C ASN A 153 -26.40 30.19 -24.32
N VAL A 154 -25.93 29.48 -23.29
CA VAL A 154 -24.93 30.00 -22.36
C VAL A 154 -23.56 29.49 -22.74
N PHE A 155 -22.66 30.41 -23.07
CA PHE A 155 -21.27 30.08 -23.37
C PHE A 155 -20.46 30.10 -22.07
N ILE A 156 -19.88 28.96 -21.71
CA ILE A 156 -18.96 28.81 -20.59
C ILE A 156 -17.54 28.73 -21.15
N PHE A 157 -16.68 29.65 -20.70
CA PHE A 157 -15.27 29.68 -21.07
C PHE A 157 -14.41 30.18 -19.91
N GLY A 158 -13.20 29.63 -19.80
CA GLY A 158 -12.18 30.10 -18.86
C GLY A 158 -11.20 28.99 -18.48
N ARG A 159 -9.95 29.38 -18.25
CA ARG A 159 -8.91 28.50 -17.71
C ARG A 159 -8.23 29.20 -16.55
N ILE A 160 -8.14 28.52 -15.42
CA ILE A 160 -7.51 29.04 -14.20
C ILE A 160 -6.54 28.01 -13.65
N TYR A 161 -5.41 28.52 -13.20
CA TYR A 161 -4.38 27.72 -12.55
C TYR A 161 -4.51 27.80 -11.03
N SER A 162 -4.15 26.71 -10.36
CA SER A 162 -4.07 26.58 -8.90
C SER A 162 -3.32 27.73 -8.20
N SER A 163 -2.40 28.40 -8.91
CA SER A 163 -1.70 29.61 -8.43
C SER A 163 -2.62 30.79 -8.08
N SER A 164 -3.86 30.78 -8.56
CA SER A 164 -4.78 31.92 -8.42
C SER A 164 -5.45 32.01 -7.05
N MET A 165 -5.34 30.99 -6.18
CA MET A 165 -5.98 30.84 -4.85
C MET A 165 -7.52 30.89 -4.83
N TYR A 166 -8.15 31.62 -5.75
CA TYR A 166 -9.58 31.78 -5.88
C TYR A 166 -10.00 31.80 -7.35
N LEU A 167 -11.21 31.30 -7.57
CA LEU A 167 -11.87 31.24 -8.86
C LEU A 167 -13.17 32.02 -8.74
N ILE A 168 -13.37 32.99 -9.61
CA ILE A 168 -14.60 33.77 -9.69
C ILE A 168 -15.41 33.26 -10.88
N VAL A 169 -16.60 32.75 -10.60
CA VAL A 169 -17.62 32.48 -11.62
C VAL A 169 -18.46 33.74 -11.72
N SER A 170 -18.35 34.44 -12.85
CA SER A 170 -19.15 35.64 -13.13
C SER A 170 -20.07 35.39 -14.32
N MET A 171 -21.32 35.86 -14.22
CA MET A 171 -22.29 35.80 -15.30
C MET A 171 -22.70 37.20 -15.72
N ASP A 172 -22.51 37.51 -17.00
CA ASP A 172 -22.92 38.77 -17.63
C ASP A 172 -23.47 38.52 -19.04
N ALA A 173 -24.64 39.10 -19.34
CA ALA A 173 -25.32 39.04 -20.64
C ALA A 173 -25.40 37.64 -21.29
N GLY A 174 -25.58 36.57 -20.49
CA GLY A 174 -25.67 35.19 -20.98
C GLY A 174 -24.32 34.49 -21.23
N ARG A 175 -23.21 35.10 -20.83
CA ARG A 175 -21.88 34.49 -20.81
C ARG A 175 -21.48 34.19 -19.38
N VAL A 176 -21.01 32.96 -19.15
CA VAL A 176 -20.42 32.57 -17.87
C VAL A 176 -18.92 32.50 -18.09
N GLU A 177 -18.21 33.38 -17.40
CA GLU A 177 -16.76 33.42 -17.45
C GLU A 177 -16.17 33.00 -16.13
N ILE A 178 -15.09 32.22 -16.22
CA ILE A 178 -14.31 31.83 -15.06
C ILE A 178 -13.00 32.61 -15.09
N ARG A 179 -12.78 33.47 -14.09
CA ARG A 179 -11.58 34.31 -13.94
C ARG A 179 -10.84 34.05 -12.63
N SER A 180 -9.52 34.22 -12.66
CA SER A 180 -8.72 34.28 -11.43
C SER A 180 -9.09 35.52 -10.63
N GLY A 181 -9.38 35.34 -9.35
CA GLY A 181 -9.57 36.44 -8.39
C GLY A 181 -8.26 36.97 -7.84
#